data_AF-A0A140L9A7-F1
#
_entry.id   AF-A0A140L9A7-F1
#
_cell.length_a   1.000
_cell.length_b   1.000
_cell.length_c   1.000
_cell.angle_alpha   90.00
_cell.angle_beta   90.00
_cell.angle_gamma   90.00
#
_symmetry.space_group_name_H-M   'P 1'
#
loop_
_entity.id
_entity.type
_entity.pdbx_description
1 polymer ?
#
loop_
_entity_poly.entity_id
_entity_poly.type
_entity_poly.pdbx_seq_one_letter_code
_entity_poly.pdbx_strand_id
1 'polypeptide(L)'
;MKISKKTKRNFAVYCALVLVILFTSPAYAADDPLTVVNNLSNFIFGLIRAIGLILLGFGIVQIGLSLKSHDPSQRANGFLTLAGGVIITFAREILNLITGG
;
A
#
# COMPACT_ATOMS: atom_id res chain seq x y z
N MET A 1 -10.21 -14.32 21.57
CA MET A 1 -8.84 -14.89 21.55
C MET A 1 -7.93 -14.04 22.42
N LYS A 2 -7.63 -14.45 23.67
CA LYS A 2 -6.76 -13.68 24.59
C LYS A 2 -5.31 -13.96 24.23
N ILE A 3 -4.66 -13.02 23.53
CA ILE A 3 -3.23 -13.12 23.24
C ILE A 3 -2.46 -13.05 24.57
N SER A 4 -1.73 -14.12 24.89
CA SER A 4 -0.90 -14.21 26.09
C SER A 4 0.12 -13.08 26.13
N LYS A 5 0.36 -12.49 27.31
CA LYS A 5 1.36 -11.41 27.50
C LYS A 5 2.74 -11.82 26.98
N LYS A 6 3.07 -13.12 27.05
CA LYS A 6 4.31 -13.70 26.50
C LYS A 6 4.38 -13.57 24.97
N THR A 7 3.28 -13.85 24.28
CA THR A 7 3.18 -13.74 22.81
C THR A 7 3.30 -12.29 22.36
N LYS A 8 2.65 -11.33 23.06
CA LYS A 8 2.80 -9.90 22.76
C LYS A 8 4.24 -9.43 22.93
N ARG A 9 4.92 -9.88 23.98
CA ARG A 9 6.33 -9.53 24.24
C ARG A 9 7.25 -10.11 23.17
N ASN A 10 7.06 -11.37 22.79
CA ASN A 10 7.86 -11.99 21.73
C ASN A 10 7.63 -11.31 20.38
N PHE A 11 6.39 -10.91 20.07
CA PHE A 11 6.09 -10.15 18.86
C PHE A 11 6.74 -8.76 18.88
N ALA A 12 6.68 -8.04 20.01
CA ALA A 12 7.34 -6.75 20.15
C ALA A 12 8.87 -6.86 20.02
N VAL A 13 9.48 -7.90 20.59
CA VAL A 13 10.92 -8.19 20.45
C VAL A 13 11.26 -8.55 19.00
N TYR A 14 10.43 -9.33 18.33
CA TYR A 14 10.60 -9.66 16.92
C TYR A 14 10.53 -8.41 16.03
N CYS A 15 9.53 -7.55 16.23
CA CYS A 15 9.43 -6.27 15.53
C CYS A 15 10.64 -5.36 15.81
N ALA A 16 11.09 -5.29 17.06
CA ALA A 16 12.27 -4.50 17.43
C ALA A 16 13.55 -5.03 16.75
N LEU A 17 13.74 -6.35 16.71
CA LEU A 17 14.88 -6.97 16.02
C LEU A 17 14.84 -6.72 14.50
N VAL A 18 13.66 -6.82 13.88
CA VAL A 18 13.48 -6.49 12.46
C VAL A 18 13.81 -5.02 12.19
N LEU A 19 13.36 -4.11 13.05
CA LEU A 19 13.69 -2.69 12.94
C LEU A 19 15.18 -2.43 13.12
N VAL A 20 15.82 -3.05 14.11
CA VAL A 20 17.28 -2.90 14.32
C VAL A 20 18.04 -3.38 13.09
N ILE A 21 17.70 -4.53 12.52
CA ILE A 21 18.35 -5.04 11.30
C ILE A 21 18.15 -4.10 10.10
N LEU A 22 16.97 -3.49 9.98
CA LEU A 22 16.70 -2.49 8.94
C LEU A 22 17.53 -1.21 9.13
N PHE A 23 17.69 -0.74 10.38
CA PHE A 23 18.41 0.50 10.70
C PHE A 23 19.92 0.34 10.83
N THR A 24 20.43 -0.87 11.09
CA THR A 24 21.88 -1.15 11.22
C THR A 24 22.53 -1.62 9.93
N SER A 25 21.75 -1.85 8.87
CA SER A 25 22.30 -2.16 7.56
C SER A 25 23.10 -0.94 7.03
N PRO A 26 24.44 -1.03 6.91
CA PRO A 26 25.21 0.07 6.34
C PRO A 26 24.81 0.24 4.88
N ALA A 27 24.13 1.34 4.57
CA ALA A 27 23.90 1.76 3.20
C ALA A 27 25.24 2.26 2.63
N TYR A 28 26.04 1.34 2.10
CA TYR A 28 27.18 1.71 1.27
C TYR A 28 26.64 2.49 0.07
N ALA A 29 26.92 3.80 0.02
CA ALA A 29 26.71 4.61 -1.17
C ALA A 29 27.75 4.21 -2.22
N ALA A 30 27.57 3.06 -2.87
CA ALA A 30 28.07 2.88 -4.21
C ALA A 30 27.09 3.64 -5.10
N ASP A 31 27.53 4.80 -5.60
CA ASP A 31 26.82 5.76 -6.46
C ASP A 31 25.92 6.80 -5.78
N ASP A 32 25.77 7.90 -6.54
CA ASP A 32 25.16 9.19 -6.21
C ASP A 32 23.95 9.07 -5.25
N PRO A 33 23.96 9.71 -4.06
CA PRO A 33 22.91 9.58 -3.04
C PRO A 33 21.49 9.84 -3.57
N LEU A 34 21.36 10.67 -4.61
CA LEU A 34 20.10 10.97 -5.27
C LEU A 34 19.50 9.73 -5.96
N THR A 35 20.33 8.85 -6.52
CA THR A 35 19.90 7.61 -7.18
C THR A 35 19.28 6.63 -6.20
N VAL A 36 19.85 6.50 -5.01
CA VAL A 36 19.30 5.65 -3.94
C VAL A 36 17.93 6.15 -3.49
N VAL A 37 17.77 7.47 -3.32
CA VAL A 37 16.48 8.09 -2.98
C VAL A 37 15.45 7.88 -4.09
N ASN A 38 15.85 8.00 -5.36
CA ASN A 38 14.96 7.75 -6.50
C ASN A 38 14.50 6.29 -6.59
N ASN A 39 15.40 5.34 -6.35
CA ASN A 39 15.06 3.91 -6.29
C ASN A 39 14.12 3.60 -5.13
N LEU A 40 14.32 4.24 -3.96
CA LEU A 40 13.41 4.14 -2.84
C LEU A 40 12.03 4.71 -3.17
N SER A 41 11.95 5.90 -3.78
CA SER A 41 10.67 6.48 -4.24
C SER A 41 9.98 5.54 -5.24
N ASN A 42 10.72 4.94 -6.18
CA ASN A 42 10.18 3.95 -7.10
C ASN A 42 9.57 2.75 -6.38
N PHE A 43 10.27 2.24 -5.36
CA PHE A 43 9.80 1.14 -4.54
C PHE A 43 8.52 1.51 -3.76
N ILE A 44 8.49 2.67 -3.09
CA ILE A 44 7.33 3.14 -2.34
C ILE A 44 6.11 3.36 -3.26
N PHE A 45 6.30 4.02 -4.41
CA PHE A 45 5.23 4.15 -5.41
C PHE A 45 4.77 2.80 -5.97
N GLY A 46 5.68 1.82 -6.07
CA GLY A 46 5.33 0.43 -6.42
C GLY A 46 4.40 -0.22 -5.38
N LEU A 47 4.68 -0.03 -4.08
CA LEU A 47 3.80 -0.51 -3.00
C LEU A 47 2.43 0.19 -3.02
N ILE A 48 2.39 1.51 -3.21
CA ILE A 48 1.15 2.28 -3.34
C ILE A 48 0.30 1.76 -4.51
N ARG A 49 0.93 1.53 -5.67
CA ARG A 49 0.28 0.97 -6.85
C ARG A 49 -0.30 -0.43 -6.60
N ALA A 50 0.44 -1.29 -5.90
CA ALA A 50 -0.04 -2.62 -5.53
C ALA A 50 -1.28 -2.54 -4.63
N ILE A 51 -1.32 -1.60 -3.68
CA ILE A 51 -2.50 -1.35 -2.83
C ILE A 51 -3.69 -0.87 -3.68
N GLY A 52 -3.47 0.03 -4.64
CA GLY A 52 -4.50 0.48 -5.57
C GLY A 52 -5.15 -0.67 -6.35
N LEU A 53 -4.33 -1.61 -6.84
CA LEU A 53 -4.78 -2.82 -7.54
C LEU A 53 -5.61 -3.76 -6.64
N ILE A 54 -5.25 -3.88 -5.36
CA ILE A 54 -6.03 -4.66 -4.39
C ILE A 54 -7.39 -4.02 -4.14
N LEU A 55 -7.44 -2.70 -3.96
CA LEU A 55 -8.69 -1.95 -3.77
C LEU A 55 -9.59 -2.03 -5.01
N LEU A 56 -9.00 -2.02 -6.21
CA LEU A 56 -9.74 -2.28 -7.45
C LEU A 56 -10.39 -3.67 -7.41
N GLY A 57 -9.64 -4.72 -7.10
CA GLY A 57 -10.20 -6.08 -6.97
C GLY A 57 -11.35 -6.14 -5.96
N PHE A 58 -11.19 -5.48 -4.81
CA PHE A 58 -12.22 -5.44 -3.77
C PHE A 58 -13.47 -4.63 -4.19
N GLY A 59 -13.29 -3.52 -4.91
CA GLY A 59 -14.39 -2.73 -5.46
C GLY A 59 -15.20 -3.50 -6.51
N ILE A 60 -14.54 -4.29 -7.38
CA ILE A 60 -15.24 -5.16 -8.34
C ILE A 60 -16.12 -6.19 -7.62
N VAL A 61 -15.60 -6.83 -6.57
CA VAL A 61 -16.35 -7.83 -5.79
C VAL A 61 -17.59 -7.20 -5.14
N GLN A 62 -17.46 -6.00 -4.56
CA GLN A 62 -18.60 -5.27 -3.99
C GLN A 62 -19.68 -4.97 -5.04
N ILE A 63 -19.28 -4.53 -6.23
CA ILE A 63 -20.21 -4.29 -7.34
C ILE A 63 -20.85 -5.60 -7.81
N GLY A 64 -20.07 -6.67 -7.97
CA GLY A 64 -20.59 -7.97 -8.40
C GLY A 64 -21.65 -8.55 -7.45
N LEU A 65 -21.43 -8.43 -6.13
CA LEU A 65 -22.41 -8.82 -5.13
C LEU A 65 -23.66 -7.93 -5.18
N SER A 66 -23.48 -6.63 -5.40
CA SER A 66 -24.58 -5.65 -5.48
C SER A 66 -25.47 -5.80 -6.74
N LEU A 67 -24.95 -6.44 -7.80
CA LEU A 67 -25.74 -6.81 -8.96
C LEU A 67 -26.69 -7.96 -8.64
N LYS A 68 -26.26 -8.93 -7.82
CA LYS A 68 -27.08 -10.05 -7.35
C LYS A 68 -28.14 -9.61 -6.33
N SER A 69 -27.81 -8.69 -5.43
CA SER A 69 -28.70 -8.27 -4.33
C SER A 69 -29.64 -7.11 -4.68
N HIS A 70 -29.55 -6.53 -5.89
CA HIS A 70 -30.32 -5.34 -6.31
C HIS A 70 -30.18 -4.11 -5.39
N ASP A 71 -29.19 -4.10 -4.51
CA ASP A 71 -29.03 -3.12 -3.45
C ASP A 71 -28.21 -1.90 -3.94
N PRO A 72 -28.83 -0.70 -4.07
CA PRO A 72 -28.18 0.49 -4.61
C PRO A 72 -26.99 0.97 -3.77
N SER A 73 -27.02 0.74 -2.45
CA SER A 73 -25.97 1.19 -1.54
C SER A 73 -24.66 0.43 -1.75
N GLN A 74 -24.73 -0.89 -1.99
CA GLN A 74 -23.55 -1.71 -2.28
C GLN A 74 -22.93 -1.38 -3.64
N ARG A 75 -23.75 -0.97 -4.62
CA ARG A 75 -23.27 -0.46 -5.92
C ARG A 75 -22.48 0.83 -5.73
N ALA A 76 -23.03 1.78 -4.99
CA ALA A 76 -22.41 3.07 -4.74
C ALA A 76 -21.08 2.93 -3.96
N ASN A 77 -21.07 2.14 -2.89
CA ASN A 77 -19.86 1.92 -2.08
C ASN A 77 -18.78 1.14 -2.85
N GLY A 78 -19.18 0.15 -3.66
CA GLY A 78 -18.27 -0.56 -4.55
C GLY A 78 -17.68 0.34 -5.63
N PHE A 79 -18.46 1.26 -6.21
CA PHE A 79 -17.98 2.25 -7.18
C PHE A 79 -17.02 3.26 -6.56
N LEU A 80 -17.30 3.75 -5.35
CA LEU A 80 -16.40 4.65 -4.62
C LEU A 80 -15.05 3.96 -4.32
N THR A 81 -15.10 2.68 -3.93
CA THR A 81 -13.90 1.88 -3.70
C THR A 81 -13.10 1.66 -4.99
N LEU A 82 -13.79 1.40 -6.11
CA LEU A 82 -13.15 1.31 -7.42
C LEU A 82 -12.49 2.63 -7.83
N ALA A 83 -13.20 3.74 -7.75
CA ALA A 83 -12.68 5.05 -8.13
C ALA A 83 -11.45 5.42 -7.30
N GLY A 84 -11.49 5.17 -5.98
CA GLY A 84 -10.34 5.34 -5.10
C GLY A 84 -9.17 4.43 -5.48
N GLY A 85 -9.44 3.16 -5.81
CA GLY A 85 -8.43 2.21 -6.29
C GLY A 85 -7.76 2.65 -7.60
N VAL A 86 -8.51 3.19 -8.56
CA VAL A 86 -7.96 3.75 -9.81
C VAL A 86 -7.00 4.90 -9.50
N ILE A 87 -7.44 5.88 -8.71
CA ILE A 87 -6.63 7.07 -8.38
C ILE A 87 -5.34 6.68 -7.66
N ILE A 88 -5.42 5.75 -6.70
CA ILE A 88 -4.24 5.27 -5.96
C ILE A 88 -3.27 4.52 -6.88
N THR A 89 -3.78 3.71 -7.80
CA THR A 89 -2.95 2.95 -8.76
C THR A 89 -2.12 3.88 -9.65
N PHE A 90 -2.68 5.05 -10.00
CA PHE A 90 -2.02 6.06 -10.81
C PHE A 90 -1.43 7.22 -10.01
N ALA A 91 -1.26 7.07 -8.69
CA ALA A 91 -0.79 8.16 -7.83
C ALA A 91 0.58 8.71 -8.25
N ARG A 92 1.46 7.85 -8.77
CA ARG A 92 2.77 8.26 -9.27
C ARG A 92 2.66 9.08 -10.56
N GLU A 93 1.86 8.62 -11.50
CA GLU A 93 1.61 9.30 -12.77
C GLU A 93 0.93 10.66 -12.53
N ILE A 94 -0.03 10.72 -11.60
CA ILE A 94 -0.68 11.97 -11.18
C ILE A 94 0.34 12.93 -10.56
N LEU A 95 1.21 12.43 -9.67
CA LEU A 95 2.24 13.27 -9.06
C LEU A 95 3.16 13.86 -10.14
N ASN A 96 3.67 13.04 -11.05
CA ASN A 96 4.52 13.49 -12.15
C ASN A 96 3.84 14.54 -13.05
N LEU A 97 2.54 14.37 -13.33
CA LEU A 97 1.75 15.34 -14.09
C LEU A 97 1.62 16.68 -13.37
N ILE A 98 1.45 16.69 -12.05
CA ILE A 98 1.28 17.92 -11.26
C ILE A 98 2.63 18.59 -10.99
N THR A 99 3.68 17.82 -10.74
CA THR A 99 5.03 18.36 -10.51
C THR A 99 5.71 18.81 -11.79
N GLY A 100 5.06 18.64 -12.96
CA GLY A 100 5.54 19.14 -14.24
C GLY A 100 6.87 18.52 -14.65
N GLY A 101 7.00 17.20 -14.48
CA GLY A 101 8.20 16.46 -14.90
C GLY A 101 8.65 16.79 -16.32
#